data_AF-A0A7R9UTM3-F1
#
_entry.id   AF-A0A7R9UTM3-F1
#
_cell.length_a   1.000
_cell.length_b   1.000
_cell.length_c   1.000
_cell.angle_alpha   90.00
_cell.angle_beta   90.00
_cell.angle_gamma   90.00
#
_symmetry.space_group_name_H-M   'P 1'
#
loop_
_entity.id
_entity.type
_entity.pdbx_description
1 polymer ?
#
loop_
_entity_poly.entity_id
_entity_poly.type
_entity_poly.pdbx_seq_one_letter_code
_entity_poly.pdbx_strand_id
1 'polypeptide(L)'
;LAVGVPMYMAHAHGLRASETFLLLLLEVGAIVLSITLALVVMALLGLCVSPMWLAAPLLAMGYGLDDMFVLLSAFSEARSHAIGRPNLLEHITLSFESAGISCLCTSLTSF
;
A
#
# COMPACT_ATOMS: atom_id res chain seq x y z
N LEU A 1 -7.59 17.64 5.60
CA LEU A 1 -6.84 17.85 4.34
C LEU A 1 -6.31 16.55 3.72
N ALA A 2 -5.81 15.59 4.52
CA ALA A 2 -5.16 14.36 4.02
C ALA A 2 -6.06 13.38 3.24
N VAL A 3 -7.39 13.44 3.37
CA VAL A 3 -8.32 12.54 2.64
C VAL A 3 -8.69 13.05 1.25
N GLY A 4 -8.51 14.35 0.98
CA GLY A 4 -8.90 14.97 -0.29
C GLY A 4 -7.97 14.63 -1.47
N VAL A 5 -6.68 14.44 -1.18
CA VAL A 5 -5.65 14.11 -2.18
C VAL A 5 -5.79 12.67 -2.72
N PRO A 6 -6.00 11.62 -1.88
CA PRO A 6 -6.28 10.26 -2.35
C PRO A 6 -7.49 10.18 -3.28
N MET A 7 -8.59 10.89 -2.93
CA MET A 7 -9.83 10.85 -3.71
C MET A 7 -9.69 11.54 -5.07
N TYR A 8 -8.95 12.64 -5.15
CA TYR A 8 -8.72 13.35 -6.41
C TYR A 8 -7.87 12.53 -7.38
N MET A 9 -6.80 11.89 -6.89
CA MET A 9 -5.94 11.05 -7.74
C MET A 9 -6.62 9.76 -8.15
N ALA A 10 -7.39 9.12 -7.26
CA ALA A 10 -8.06 7.90 -7.65
C ALA A 10 -9.25 8.10 -8.61
N HIS A 11 -9.88 9.28 -8.58
CA HIS A 11 -10.84 9.67 -9.60
C HIS A 11 -10.17 9.85 -10.99
N ALA A 12 -8.88 10.21 -11.04
CA ALA A 12 -8.10 10.28 -12.27
C ALA A 12 -7.78 8.89 -12.87
N HIS A 13 -7.75 7.85 -12.04
CA HIS A 13 -7.51 6.46 -12.44
C HIS A 13 -8.79 5.64 -12.71
N GLY A 14 -9.96 6.30 -12.75
CA GLY A 14 -11.24 5.66 -13.06
C GLY A 14 -11.78 4.72 -11.96
N LEU A 15 -11.23 4.81 -10.74
CA LEU A 15 -11.74 4.11 -9.56
C LEU A 15 -12.90 4.89 -8.94
N ARG A 16 -13.93 4.18 -8.47
CA ARG A 16 -15.03 4.82 -7.74
C ARG A 16 -14.53 5.27 -6.37
N ALA A 17 -15.03 6.40 -5.88
CA ALA A 17 -14.68 6.92 -4.54
C ALA A 17 -14.94 5.90 -3.41
N SER A 18 -15.88 4.98 -3.59
CA SER A 18 -16.14 3.88 -2.66
C SER A 18 -15.07 2.79 -2.67
N GLU A 19 -14.48 2.48 -3.83
CA GLU A 19 -13.45 1.44 -3.99
C GLU A 19 -12.14 1.89 -3.35
N THR A 20 -11.83 3.18 -3.51
CA THR A 20 -10.60 3.79 -2.97
C THR A 20 -10.67 3.94 -1.47
N PHE A 21 -11.84 4.27 -0.94
CA PHE A 21 -12.07 4.27 0.50
C PHE A 21 -11.92 2.86 1.10
N LEU A 22 -12.42 1.82 0.43
CA LEU A 22 -12.25 0.43 0.86
C LEU A 22 -10.79 -0.03 0.85
N LEU A 23 -10.05 0.33 -0.21
CA LEU A 23 -8.61 0.02 -0.31
C LEU A 23 -7.82 0.71 0.80
N LEU A 24 -8.11 1.99 1.06
CA LEU A 24 -7.45 2.76 2.11
C LEU A 24 -7.75 2.19 3.51
N LEU A 25 -8.99 1.74 3.75
CA LEU A 25 -9.34 1.03 4.99
C LEU A 25 -8.61 -0.31 5.13
N LEU A 26 -8.54 -1.09 4.05
CA LEU A 26 -7.83 -2.37 4.03
C LEU A 26 -6.35 -2.17 4.37
N GLU A 27 -5.75 -1.13 3.80
CA GLU A 27 -4.35 -0.82 4.00
C GLU A 27 -4.04 -0.37 5.42
N VAL A 28 -4.83 0.55 5.96
CA VAL A 28 -4.69 0.97 7.36
C VAL A 28 -4.85 -0.24 8.29
N GLY A 29 -5.78 -1.14 8.01
CA GLY A 29 -5.93 -2.41 8.74
C GLY A 29 -4.69 -3.30 8.66
N ALA A 30 -4.10 -3.46 7.48
CA ALA A 30 -2.88 -4.25 7.27
C ALA A 30 -1.67 -3.66 8.00
N ILE A 31 -1.52 -2.33 8.01
CA ILE A 31 -0.45 -1.63 8.72
C ILE A 31 -0.56 -1.84 10.23
N VAL A 32 -1.77 -1.68 10.80
CA VAL A 32 -2.01 -1.91 12.23
C VAL A 32 -1.68 -3.36 12.61
N LEU A 33 -2.09 -4.32 11.78
CA LEU A 33 -1.78 -5.73 12.00
C LEU A 33 -0.27 -6.00 11.97
N SER A 34 0.45 -5.44 10.99
CA SER A 34 1.90 -5.57 10.85
C SER A 34 2.66 -5.01 12.06
N ILE A 35 2.29 -3.82 12.53
CA ILE A 35 2.90 -3.21 13.73
C ILE A 35 2.63 -4.05 14.97
N THR A 36 1.39 -4.53 15.13
CA THR A 36 1.03 -5.41 16.26
C THR A 36 1.87 -6.67 16.26
N LEU A 37 2.05 -7.28 15.09
CA LEU A 37 2.86 -8.49 14.93
C LEU A 37 4.35 -8.20 15.24
N ALA A 38 4.88 -7.07 14.78
CA ALA A 38 6.25 -6.65 15.07
C ALA A 38 6.48 -6.45 16.58
N LEU A 39 5.54 -5.81 17.29
CA LEU A 39 5.60 -5.64 18.74
C LEU A 39 5.56 -6.98 19.48
N VAL A 40 4.72 -7.92 19.04
CA VAL A 40 4.67 -9.28 19.61
C VAL A 40 6.01 -10.00 19.41
N VAL A 41 6.58 -9.95 18.21
CA VAL A 41 7.89 -10.57 17.91
C VAL A 41 8.99 -9.96 18.77
N MET A 42 9.03 -8.64 18.91
CA MET A 42 10.01 -7.96 19.78
C MET A 42 9.85 -8.32 21.25
N ALA A 43 8.61 -8.44 21.74
CA ALA A 43 8.35 -8.89 23.10
C ALA A 43 8.84 -10.33 23.33
N LEU A 44 8.65 -11.23 22.36
CA LEU A 44 9.16 -12.60 22.42
C LEU A 44 10.70 -12.66 22.42
N LEU A 45 11.36 -11.71 21.76
CA LEU A 45 12.82 -11.59 21.73
C LEU A 45 13.40 -10.83 22.94
N GLY A 46 12.56 -10.34 23.86
CA GLY A 46 12.97 -9.58 25.04
C GLY A 46 13.48 -8.17 24.72
N LEU A 47 13.13 -7.61 23.56
CA LEU A 47 13.53 -6.26 23.16
C LEU A 47 12.63 -5.22 23.84
N CYS A 48 13.23 -4.22 24.47
CA CYS A 48 12.50 -3.14 25.12
C CYS A 48 11.86 -2.21 24.09
N VAL A 49 10.54 -2.00 24.22
CA VAL A 49 9.79 -1.03 23.43
C VAL A 49 10.11 0.38 23.93
N SER A 50 10.80 1.16 23.10
CA SER A 50 11.10 2.58 23.36
C SER A 50 9.89 3.49 23.06
N PRO A 51 9.86 4.74 23.56
CA PRO A 51 8.81 5.70 23.18
C PRO A 51 8.84 6.07 21.68
N MET A 52 9.92 5.77 20.97
CA MET A 52 10.03 6.01 19.52
C MET A 52 9.03 5.17 18.70
N TRP A 53 8.52 4.07 19.26
CA TRP A 53 7.48 3.24 18.65
C TRP A 53 6.14 3.97 18.47
N LEU A 54 5.92 5.10 19.16
CA LEU A 54 4.75 5.96 18.93
C LEU A 54 4.75 6.61 17.55
N ALA A 55 5.92 6.80 16.93
CA ALA A 55 6.04 7.32 15.57
C ALA A 55 5.90 6.24 14.49
N ALA A 56 6.03 4.96 14.85
CA ALA A 56 6.00 3.85 13.91
C ALA A 56 4.70 3.76 13.09
N PRO A 57 3.48 3.98 13.65
CA PRO A 57 2.25 3.99 12.87
C PRO A 57 2.21 5.09 11.82
N LEU A 58 2.72 6.28 12.14
CA LEU A 58 2.72 7.40 11.22
C LEU A 58 3.70 7.17 10.07
N LEU A 59 4.89 6.64 10.37
CA LEU A 59 5.89 6.29 9.36
C LEU A 59 5.38 5.16 8.47
N ALA A 60 4.86 4.07 9.05
CA ALA A 60 4.32 2.94 8.31
C ALA A 60 3.15 3.34 7.41
N MET A 61 2.31 4.30 7.84
CA MET A 61 1.26 4.88 7.00
C MET A 61 1.80 5.67 5.83
N GLY A 62 2.88 6.43 6.02
CA GLY A 62 3.54 7.16 4.94
C GLY A 62 4.10 6.24 3.87
N TYR A 63 4.84 5.19 4.26
CA TYR A 63 5.42 4.22 3.33
C TYR A 63 4.37 3.34 2.65
N GLY A 64 3.40 2.84 3.40
CA GLY A 64 2.34 1.98 2.86
C GLY A 64 1.54 2.67 1.76
N LEU A 65 1.09 3.91 2.03
CA LEU A 65 0.28 4.67 1.08
C LEU A 65 1.03 4.99 -0.21
N ASP A 66 2.34 5.23 -0.13
CA ASP A 66 3.18 5.49 -1.31
C ASP A 66 3.20 4.27 -2.24
N ASP A 67 3.51 3.09 -1.70
CA ASP A 67 3.51 1.83 -2.45
C ASP A 67 2.11 1.48 -3.01
N MET A 68 1.03 1.76 -2.26
CA MET A 68 -0.34 1.58 -2.73
C MET A 68 -0.64 2.40 -3.98
N PHE A 69 -0.26 3.68 -3.97
CA PHE A 69 -0.51 4.56 -5.12
C PHE A 69 0.31 4.17 -6.33
N VAL A 70 1.55 3.71 -6.13
CA VAL A 70 2.40 3.18 -7.20
C VAL A 70 1.76 1.93 -7.84
N LEU A 71 1.31 0.97 -7.01
CA LEU A 71 0.62 -0.24 -7.49
C LEU A 71 -0.71 0.07 -8.19
N LEU A 72 -1.51 1.00 -7.65
CA LEU A 72 -2.76 1.42 -8.26
C LEU A 72 -2.55 2.12 -9.61
N SER A 73 -1.47 2.90 -9.73
CA SER A 73 -1.10 3.56 -10.98
C SER A 73 -0.72 2.52 -12.04
N ALA A 74 0.14 1.56 -11.67
CA ALA A 74 0.52 0.45 -12.55
C ALA A 74 -0.69 -0.42 -12.94
N PHE A 75 -1.63 -0.65 -12.02
CA PHE A 75 -2.86 -1.39 -12.27
C PHE A 75 -3.82 -0.65 -13.22
N SER A 76 -3.94 0.67 -13.05
CA SER A 76 -4.69 1.52 -13.98
C SER A 76 -4.08 1.48 -15.38
N GLU A 77 -2.76 1.53 -15.48
CA GLU A 77 -2.04 1.49 -16.76
C GLU A 77 -2.17 0.13 -17.44
N ALA A 78 -1.96 -0.97 -16.72
CA ALA A 78 -2.15 -2.33 -17.22
C ALA A 78 -3.58 -2.56 -17.75
N ARG A 79 -4.59 -2.02 -17.05
CA ARG A 79 -5.99 -2.07 -17.48
C ARG A 79 -6.25 -1.27 -18.76
N SER A 80 -5.54 -0.16 -18.97
CA SER A 80 -5.71 0.69 -20.16
C SER A 80 -5.07 0.11 -21.43
N HIS A 81 -4.01 -0.69 -21.28
CA HIS A 81 -3.30 -1.34 -22.39
C HIS A 81 -3.85 -2.72 -22.78
N ALA A 82 -4.77 -3.26 -21.98
CA ALA A 82 -5.41 -4.53 -22.27
C ALA A 82 -6.39 -4.45 -23.45
N ILE A 83 -5.99 -5.00 -24.60
CA ILE A 83 -6.87 -5.20 -25.75
C ILE A 83 -7.71 -6.47 -25.50
N GLY A 84 -8.88 -6.33 -24.85
CA GLY A 84 -9.81 -7.43 -24.58
C GLY A 84 -10.42 -7.41 -23.17
N ARG A 85 -11.00 -8.53 -22.74
CA ARG A 85 -11.33 -8.80 -21.32
C ARG A 85 -10.25 -9.73 -20.74
N PRO A 86 -9.06 -9.24 -20.39
CA PRO A 86 -8.10 -10.09 -19.70
C PRO A 86 -8.63 -10.46 -18.31
N ASN A 87 -8.14 -11.59 -17.79
CA ASN A 87 -8.51 -12.03 -16.46
C ASN A 87 -8.00 -11.04 -15.41
N LEU A 88 -8.76 -10.82 -14.34
CA LEU A 88 -8.35 -9.92 -13.24
C LEU A 88 -6.98 -10.30 -12.66
N LEU A 89 -6.69 -11.60 -12.59
CA LEU A 89 -5.39 -12.13 -12.18
C LEU A 89 -4.25 -11.62 -13.08
N GLU A 90 -4.48 -11.55 -14.40
CA GLU A 90 -3.47 -11.13 -15.37
C GLU A 90 -3.13 -9.65 -15.21
N HIS A 91 -4.13 -8.80 -14.96
CA HIS A 91 -3.88 -7.40 -14.60
C HIS A 91 -3.06 -7.26 -13.32
N ILE A 92 -3.39 -8.03 -12.28
CA ILE A 92 -2.63 -8.01 -11.03
C ILE A 92 -1.17 -8.40 -11.31
N THR A 93 -0.94 -9.49 -12.03
CA THR A 93 0.41 -9.97 -12.34
C THR A 93 1.22 -8.93 -13.12
N LEU A 94 0.66 -8.34 -14.17
CA LEU A 94 1.33 -7.30 -14.96
C LEU A 94 1.64 -6.05 -14.13
N SER A 95 0.74 -5.69 -13.21
CA SER A 95 0.95 -4.56 -12.29
C SER A 95 2.10 -4.83 -11.32
N PHE A 96 2.15 -6.05 -10.77
CA PHE A 96 3.25 -6.48 -9.90
C PHE A 96 4.58 -6.61 -10.64
N GLU A 97 4.57 -7.02 -11.90
CA GLU A 97 5.78 -7.06 -12.73
C GLU A 97 6.34 -5.65 -12.97
N SER A 98 5.47 -4.67 -13.21
CA SER A 98 5.85 -3.29 -13.46
C SER A 98 6.27 -2.54 -12.18
N ALA A 99 5.45 -2.58 -11.14
CA ALA A 99 5.63 -1.76 -9.94
C ALA A 99 6.20 -2.52 -8.73
N GLY A 100 6.07 -3.86 -8.69
CA GLY A 100 6.42 -4.65 -7.52
C GLY A 100 7.90 -4.63 -7.17
N ILE A 101 8.78 -4.56 -8.19
CA ILE A 101 10.23 -4.42 -7.98
C ILE A 101 10.56 -3.07 -7.33
N SER A 102 9.84 -2.02 -7.69
CA SER A 102 10.02 -0.68 -7.11
C SER A 102 9.60 -0.67 -5.64
N CYS A 103 8.40 -1.19 -5.32
CA CYS A 103 7.93 -1.31 -3.94
C CYS A 103 8.87 -2.14 -3.07
N LEU A 104 9.42 -3.22 -3.62
CA LEU A 104 10.41 -4.05 -2.93
C LEU A 104 11.71 -3.30 -2.66
N CYS A 105 12.18 -2.48 -3.62
CA CYS A 105 13.36 -1.65 -3.42
C CYS A 105 13.12 -0.59 -2.34
N THR A 106 11.97 0.09 -2.36
CA THR A 106 11.58 1.06 -1.32
C THR A 106 11.51 0.39 0.05
N SER A 107 10.92 -0.80 0.13
CA SER A 107 10.82 -1.57 1.38
C SER A 107 12.20 -1.98 1.93
N LEU A 108 13.13 -2.40 1.07
CA LEU A 108 14.49 -2.77 1.48
C LEU A 108 15.35 -1.57 1.87
N THR A 109 15.19 -0.44 1.19
CA THR A 109 15.94 0.79 1.48
C THR A 109 15.42 1.54 2.70
N SER A 110 14.20 1.24 3.14
CA SER A 110 13.58 1.81 4.35
C SER A 110 13.90 1.04 5.64
N PHE A 111 14.70 -0.04 5.56
CA PHE A 111 15.23 -0.79 6.70
C PHE A 111 16.45 -0.09 7.32
#